data_AF-A0A957R790-F1
#
_entry.id   AF-A0A957R790-F1
#
_cell.length_a   1.000
_cell.length_b   1.000
_cell.length_c   1.000
_cell.angle_alpha   90.00
_cell.angle_beta   90.00
_cell.angle_gamma   90.00
#
_symmetry.space_group_name_H-M   'P 1'
#
loop_
_entity.id
_entity.type
_entity.pdbx_description
1 polymer ?
#
loop_
_entity_poly.entity_id
_entity_poly.type
_entity_poly.pdbx_seq_one_letter_code
_entity_poly.pdbx_strand_id
1 'polypeptide(L)' 'MADTLRLLEHGTIEMEGLVPWGSNYTFLVAVCAEDVPIQGIYKPRQGERPLWDFATGTLCLRERAAYLISEGLGWQIVPP' A
#
# COMPACT_ATOMS: atom_id res chain seq x y z
N MET A 1 -1.80 2.77 -15.71
CA MET A 1 -2.49 1.95 -14.69
C MET A 1 -1.91 0.54 -14.64
N ALA A 2 -1.96 -0.22 -15.74
CA ALA A 2 -1.40 -1.58 -15.79
C ALA A 2 0.09 -1.65 -15.41
N ASP A 3 0.89 -0.69 -15.88
CA ASP A 3 2.32 -0.63 -15.55
C ASP A 3 2.59 -0.33 -14.07
N THR A 4 1.78 0.53 -13.45
CA THR A 4 1.86 0.85 -12.02
C THR A 4 1.55 -0.37 -11.16
N LEU A 5 0.45 -1.09 -11.46
CA LEU A 5 0.08 -2.30 -10.73
C LEU A 5 1.13 -3.40 -10.86
N ARG A 6 1.64 -3.63 -12.07
CA ARG A 6 2.74 -4.58 -12.30
C ARG A 6 3.94 -4.24 -11.44
N LEU A 7 4.29 -2.96 -11.36
CA LEU A 7 5.41 -2.47 -10.57
C LEU A 7 5.16 -2.63 -9.06
N LEU A 8 3.96 -2.33 -8.56
CA LEU A 8 3.59 -2.54 -7.16
C LEU A 8 3.59 -4.02 -6.75
N GLU A 9 3.24 -4.92 -7.66
CA GLU A 9 3.18 -6.36 -7.40
C GLU A 9 4.55 -7.07 -7.48
N HIS A 10 5.44 -6.61 -8.37
CA HIS A 10 6.66 -7.35 -8.72
C HIS A 10 7.95 -6.55 -8.52
N GLY A 11 7.85 -5.24 -8.29
CA GLY A 11 9.00 -4.37 -8.09
C GLY A 11 9.71 -4.62 -6.77
N THR A 12 10.99 -4.26 -6.72
CA THR A 12 11.75 -4.27 -5.47
C THR A 12 11.48 -3.00 -4.69
N ILE A 13 11.38 -3.12 -3.37
CA ILE A 13 11.08 -2.01 -2.48
C ILE A 13 12.37 -1.52 -1.83
N GLU A 14 12.66 -0.23 -1.99
CA GLU A 14 13.70 0.49 -1.26
C GLU A 14 13.06 1.47 -0.28
N MET A 15 13.48 1.41 0.98
CA MET A 15 12.92 2.25 2.05
C MET A 15 13.51 3.65 1.98
N GLU A 16 12.67 4.68 1.80
CA GLU A 16 13.12 6.08 1.78
C GLU A 16 12.95 6.75 3.16
N GLY A 17 11.88 6.42 3.89
CA GLY A 17 11.68 7.00 5.22
C GLY A 17 10.37 6.63 5.90
N LEU A 18 10.25 7.00 7.18
CA LEU A 18 9.02 6.88 7.95
C LEU A 18 8.12 8.10 7.69
N VAL A 19 6.84 7.86 7.44
CA VAL A 19 5.80 8.90 7.42
C VAL A 19 5.21 9.00 8.84
N PRO A 20 5.47 10.07 9.60
CA PRO A 20 5.20 10.09 11.04
C PRO A 20 3.73 10.33 11.40
N TRP A 21 2.88 10.73 10.46
CA TRP A 21 1.53 11.24 10.74
C TRP A 21 0.41 10.17 10.74
N GLY A 22 0.70 8.95 11.18
CA GLY A 22 -0.25 7.83 11.20
C GLY A 22 -0.32 7.10 12.55
N SER A 23 -1.46 6.47 12.83
CA SER A 23 -1.64 5.58 13.99
C SER A 23 -1.02 4.19 13.81
N ASN A 24 -0.62 3.86 12.58
CA ASN A 24 0.08 2.65 12.17
C ASN A 24 1.39 3.06 11.49
N TYR A 25 2.40 2.19 11.53
CA TYR A 25 3.64 2.44 10.81
C TYR A 25 3.37 2.55 9.30
N THR A 26 3.84 3.65 8.73
CA THR A 26 3.68 3.99 7.32
C THR A 26 5.02 4.46 6.81
N PHE A 27 5.46 3.93 5.68
CA PHE A 27 6.77 4.24 5.11
C PHE A 27 6.62 4.74 3.69
N LEU A 28 7.42 5.75 3.35
CA LEU A 28 7.66 6.15 1.98
C LEU A 28 8.71 5.19 1.40
N VAL A 29 8.42 4.66 0.22
CA VAL A 29 9.30 3.71 -0.47
C VAL A 29 9.45 4.09 -1.94
N ALA A 30 10.61 3.77 -2.50
CA ALA A 30 10.78 3.67 -3.94
C ALA A 30 10.48 2.22 -4.37
N VAL A 31 9.66 2.06 -5.40
CA VAL A 31 9.37 0.77 -6.03
C VAL A 31 10.06 0.75 -7.38
N CYS A 32 11.05 -0.13 -7.51
CA CYS A 32 11.96 -0.19 -8.64
C CYS A 32 11.68 -1.42 -9.52
N ALA A 33 11.75 -1.22 -10.84
CA ALA A 33 11.93 -2.27 -11.84
C ALA A 33 12.96 -1.74 -12.87
N GLU A 34 13.18 -2.44 -13.98
CA GLU A 34 14.16 -2.08 -15.02
C GLU A 34 14.02 -0.63 -15.58
N ASP A 35 12.86 0.02 -15.35
CA ASP A 35 12.53 1.39 -15.76
C ASP A 35 12.68 2.43 -14.61
N VAL A 36 12.04 3.58 -14.76
CA VAL A 36 12.03 4.67 -13.76
C VAL A 36 11.29 4.23 -12.48
N PRO A 37 11.88 4.39 -11.28
CA PRO A 37 11.23 4.05 -10.03
C PRO A 37 10.02 4.95 -9.74
N ILE A 38 8.99 4.38 -9.10
CA ILE A 38 7.85 5.14 -8.60
C ILE A 38 7.91 5.25 -7.08
N GLN A 39 7.30 6.30 -6.53
CA GLN A 39 7.08 6.38 -5.09
C GLN A 39 5.80 5.65 -4.68
N GLY A 40 5.86 5.00 -3.52
CA GLY A 40 4.75 4.25 -2.95
C GLY A 40 4.67 4.41 -1.44
N ILE A 41 3.53 3.97 -0.88
CA ILE A 41 3.33 3.89 0.57
C ILE A 41 3.31 2.42 0.99
N TYR A 42 4.23 2.06 1.88
CA TYR A 42 4.29 0.72 2.46
C TYR A 42 3.72 0.72 3.89
N LYS A 43 2.68 -0.10 4.10
CA LYS A 43 2.05 -0.34 5.40
C LYS A 43 2.26 -1.81 5.82
N PRO A 44 3.34 -2.15 6.53
CA PRO A 44 3.61 -3.52 6.92
C PRO A 44 2.57 -4.03 7.92
N ARG A 45 2.20 -5.31 7.80
CA ARG A 45 1.33 -6.00 8.78
C ARG A 45 1.88 -5.91 10.21
N GLN A 46 3.19 -6.03 10.38
CA GLN A 46 3.85 -5.90 11.69
C GLN A 46 3.80 -4.47 12.26
N GLY A 47 3.54 -3.49 11.39
CA GLY A 47 3.39 -2.08 11.74
C GLY A 47 1.99 -1.71 12.21
N GLU A 48 1.07 -2.68 12.26
CA GLU A 48 -0.31 -2.44 12.64
C GLU A 48 -0.46 -2.20 14.13
N ARG A 49 -1.25 -1.19 14.49
CA ARG A 49 -1.83 -1.02 15.81
C ARG A 49 -3.17 -1.77 15.83
N PRO A 50 -3.32 -2.83 16.64
CA PRO A 50 -4.55 -3.62 16.67
C PRO A 50 -5.79 -2.78 17.02
N LEU A 51 -6.92 -3.17 16.44
CA LEU A 51 -8.25 -2.63 16.76
C LEU A 51 -9.08 -3.71 17.46
N TRP A 52 -9.98 -3.31 18.36
CA TRP A 52 -10.76 -4.22 19.20
C TRP A 52 -11.82 -5.01 18.42
N ASP A 53 -12.29 -4.45 17.31
CA ASP A 53 -13.38 -4.92 16.46
C ASP A 53 -12.89 -5.76 15.26
N PHE A 54 -11.59 -6.03 15.15
CA PHE A 54 -11.02 -6.75 14.02
C PHE A 54 -9.92 -7.74 14.40
N ALA A 55 -9.75 -8.77 13.57
CA ALA A 55 -8.65 -9.71 13.71
C ALA A 55 -7.29 -8.99 13.54
N THR A 56 -6.33 -9.32 14.40
CA THR A 56 -4.97 -8.79 14.36
C THR A 56 -4.27 -9.11 13.03
N GLY A 57 -3.53 -8.14 12.48
CA GLY A 57 -2.74 -8.34 11.27
C GLY A 57 -3.54 -8.27 9.97
N THR A 58 -4.74 -7.70 10.01
CA THR A 58 -5.63 -7.58 8.84
C THR A 58 -5.83 -6.15 8.36
N LEU A 59 -5.31 -5.14 9.07
CA LEU A 59 -5.58 -3.74 8.73
C LEU A 59 -4.93 -3.34 7.39
N CYS A 60 -3.73 -3.85 7.10
CA CYS A 60 -3.02 -3.58 5.84
C CYS A 60 -3.79 -4.08 4.61
N LEU A 61 -4.64 -5.09 4.78
CA LEU A 61 -5.43 -5.66 3.68
C LEU A 61 -6.57 -4.74 3.23
N ARG A 62 -6.96 -3.76 4.06
CA ARG A 62 -8.11 -2.89 3.77
C ARG A 62 -7.87 -1.94 2.62
N GLU A 63 -6.65 -1.43 2.49
CA GLU A 63 -6.30 -0.54 1.38
C GLU A 63 -6.47 -1.28 0.05
N ARG A 64 -5.93 -2.51 -0.03
CA ARG A 64 -6.10 -3.38 -1.20
C ARG A 64 -7.57 -3.74 -1.45
N ALA A 65 -8.33 -4.05 -0.40
CA ALA A 65 -9.75 -4.34 -0.54
C ALA A 65 -10.55 -3.12 -1.05
N ALA A 66 -10.26 -1.93 -0.53
CA ALA A 66 -10.88 -0.68 -0.95
C ALA A 66 -10.57 -0.36 -2.42
N TYR A 67 -9.32 -0.55 -2.84
CA TYR A 67 -8.92 -0.42 -4.24
C TYR A 67 -9.71 -1.39 -5.15
N LEU A 68 -9.72 -2.69 -4.83
CA LEU A 68 -10.43 -3.69 -5.62
C LEU A 68 -11.94 -3.43 -5.71
N ILE A 69 -12.57 -2.97 -4.63
CA ILE A 69 -13.99 -2.61 -4.62
C ILE A 69 -14.24 -1.37 -5.49
N SER A 70 -13.40 -0.34 -5.35
CA SER A 70 -13.48 0.89 -6.16
C SER A 70 -13.38 0.58 -7.66
N GLU A 71 -12.45 -0.28 -8.06
CA GLU A 71 -12.30 -0.72 -9.46
C GLU A 71 -13.48 -1.57 -9.91
N GLY A 72 -13.91 -2.54 -9.09
CA GLY A 72 -15.05 -3.40 -9.41
C GLY A 72 -16.38 -2.64 -9.57
N LEU A 73 -16.53 -1.52 -8.89
CA LEU A 73 -17.70 -0.62 -9.00
C LEU A 73 -17.51 0.49 -10.05
N GLY A 74 -16.33 0.61 -10.66
CA GLY A 74 -16.03 1.65 -11.64
C GLY A 74 -15.93 3.07 -11.04
N TRP A 75 -15.69 3.20 -9.73
CA TRP A 75 -15.56 4.50 -9.07
C TRP A 75 -14.22 5.15 -9.34
N GLN A 76 -13.13 4.35 -9.37
CA GLN A 76 -11.78 4.82 -9.65
C GLN A 76 -11.30 5.96 -8.70
N ILE A 77 -11.73 5.93 -7.43
CA ILE A 77 -11.42 6.96 -6.42
C ILE A 77 -10.32 6.57 -5.44
N VAL A 78 -9.92 5.29 -5.42
CA VAL A 78 -8.87 4.76 -4.55
C VAL A 78 -7.62 4.53 -5.42
N PRO A 79 -6.43 5.01 -5.01
CA PRO A 79 -5.21 4.79 -5.77
C PRO A 79 -4.79 3.30 -5.74
N PRO A 80 -4.09 2.83 -6.79
CA PRO A 80 -3.48 1.49 -6.83
C PRO A 80 -2.35 1.33 -5.80
#